data_AF-A0A0P1GLX2-F1
#
_entry.id   AF-A0A0P1GLX2-F1
#
_cell.length_a   1.000
_cell.length_b   1.000
_cell.length_c   1.000
_cell.angle_alpha   90.00
_cell.angle_beta   90.00
_cell.angle_gamma   90.00
#
_symmetry.space_group_name_H-M   'P 1'
#
loop_
_entity.id
_entity.type
_entity.pdbx_description
1 polymer ?
#
loop_
_entity_poly.entity_id
_entity_poly.type
_entity_poly.pdbx_seq_one_letter_code
_entity_poly.pdbx_strand_id
1 'polypeptide(L)'
;MSDIINYSGNTHELPPRPKFIGWYEETIPIRGCRLDLDGIKELYIELSSINRKFGAGEIAGLVRDPEMSDAEWNGYQEYLLEDAFCLAILIKGENDQQVYGESSEVFESEALPNPIKAIYFDNVKAWRRHAPNVDPQNRIEVYLDFGKPPLLDPTSVLSEPTPNASNVSVRADDMTYFRAVQKVVDDKLLSHRTWYSAIHGSFAYDVGIWLVALPAGLVIATFYMESLLPVGSRLEVYRWAFFIYALGLTVLGYRFVTGYAKWAFPVNVLADNKDRSVRHRVALGGIFAALGYKAFDAVYSLLPF
;
A
#
# COMPACT_ATOMS: atom_id res chain seq x y z
N MET A 1 -59.68 -33.05 -47.64
CA MET A 1 -60.31 -32.27 -46.56
C MET A 1 -59.41 -32.46 -45.36
N SER A 2 -58.44 -31.56 -45.21
CA SER A 2 -57.32 -31.68 -44.27
C SER A 2 -57.09 -30.28 -43.73
N ASP A 3 -57.62 -30.00 -42.56
CA ASP A 3 -57.53 -28.71 -41.91
C ASP A 3 -56.17 -28.59 -41.20
N ILE A 4 -55.36 -27.66 -41.68
CA ILE A 4 -54.08 -27.29 -41.09
C ILE A 4 -54.38 -26.28 -39.99
N ILE A 5 -54.22 -26.70 -38.73
CA ILE A 5 -54.34 -25.83 -37.55
C ILE A 5 -53.07 -24.98 -37.46
N ASN A 6 -53.18 -23.70 -37.84
CA ASN A 6 -52.15 -22.70 -37.62
C ASN A 6 -52.11 -22.33 -36.12
N TYR A 7 -51.09 -22.83 -35.41
CA TYR A 7 -50.73 -22.33 -34.09
C TYR A 7 -49.97 -21.01 -34.25
N SER A 8 -50.64 -19.87 -34.01
CA SER A 8 -49.93 -18.60 -33.85
C SER A 8 -49.16 -18.65 -32.53
N GLY A 9 -47.83 -18.67 -32.64
CA GLY A 9 -46.94 -18.64 -31.49
C GLY A 9 -47.04 -17.30 -30.78
N ASN A 10 -47.76 -17.27 -29.66
CA ASN A 10 -47.58 -16.24 -28.64
C ASN A 10 -46.14 -16.34 -28.13
N THR A 11 -45.27 -15.46 -28.61
CA THR A 11 -43.96 -15.23 -27.99
C THR A 11 -44.24 -14.65 -26.61
N HIS A 12 -44.23 -15.53 -25.60
CA HIS A 12 -44.17 -15.11 -24.20
C HIS A 12 -42.91 -14.26 -24.04
N GLU A 13 -43.07 -12.94 -24.08
CA GLU A 13 -42.04 -12.02 -23.64
C GLU A 13 -41.73 -12.38 -22.19
N LEU A 14 -40.53 -12.91 -21.97
CA LEU A 14 -40.05 -13.20 -20.63
C LEU A 14 -40.07 -11.88 -19.85
N PRO A 15 -40.55 -11.88 -18.60
CA PRO A 15 -40.54 -10.67 -17.80
C PRO A 15 -39.10 -10.12 -17.76
N PRO A 16 -38.92 -8.79 -17.84
CA PRO A 16 -37.59 -8.19 -17.82
C PRO A 16 -36.85 -8.69 -16.59
N ARG A 17 -35.63 -9.20 -16.80
CA ARG A 17 -34.80 -9.68 -15.68
C ARG A 17 -34.72 -8.55 -14.65
N PRO A 18 -34.99 -8.81 -13.36
CA PRO A 18 -34.86 -7.79 -12.34
C PRO A 18 -33.44 -7.24 -12.41
N LYS A 19 -33.31 -5.93 -12.67
CA LYS A 19 -32.02 -5.24 -12.57
C LYS A 19 -31.55 -5.42 -11.13
N PHE A 20 -30.41 -6.06 -10.93
CA PHE A 20 -29.77 -6.08 -9.62
C PHE A 20 -29.51 -4.62 -9.22
N ILE A 21 -30.23 -4.14 -8.21
CA ILE A 21 -29.99 -2.82 -7.61
C ILE A 21 -28.97 -3.08 -6.50
N GLY A 22 -27.70 -2.94 -6.84
CA GLY A 22 -26.60 -3.07 -5.90
C GLY A 22 -25.36 -2.37 -6.45
N TRP A 23 -24.54 -1.84 -5.56
CA TRP A 23 -23.24 -1.29 -5.89
C TRP A 23 -22.14 -2.28 -5.52
N TYR A 24 -21.00 -2.17 -6.19
CA TYR A 24 -19.77 -2.89 -5.89
C TYR A 24 -18.87 -1.97 -5.08
N GLU A 25 -18.31 -2.47 -3.98
CA GLU A 25 -17.42 -1.71 -3.12
C GLU A 25 -16.28 -2.60 -2.63
N GLU A 26 -15.06 -2.11 -2.74
CA GLU A 26 -13.87 -2.78 -2.23
C GLU A 26 -12.81 -1.75 -1.82
N THR A 27 -12.12 -2.06 -0.73
CA THR A 27 -10.91 -1.36 -0.31
C THR A 27 -9.71 -2.30 -0.46
N ILE A 28 -8.84 -2.00 -1.42
CA ILE A 28 -7.64 -2.77 -1.74
C ILE A 28 -6.46 -2.21 -0.94
N PRO A 29 -5.90 -2.97 0.03
CA PRO A 29 -4.77 -2.48 0.82
C PRO A 29 -3.48 -2.49 -0.01
N ILE A 30 -2.79 -1.36 -0.09
CA ILE A 30 -1.52 -1.23 -0.82
C ILE A 30 -0.39 -1.32 0.19
N ARG A 31 0.14 -2.52 0.41
CA ARG A 31 1.17 -2.75 1.43
C ARG A 31 2.37 -3.48 0.87
N GLY A 32 3.56 -3.15 1.36
CA GLY A 32 4.77 -3.87 0.99
C GLY A 32 5.25 -3.52 -0.42
N CYS A 33 4.82 -2.42 -1.02
CA CYS A 33 5.08 -2.12 -2.43
C CYS A 33 6.26 -1.15 -2.59
N ARG A 34 7.09 -1.38 -3.61
CA ARG A 34 8.09 -0.41 -4.06
C ARG A 34 7.56 0.25 -5.33
N LEU A 35 7.21 1.52 -5.23
CA LEU A 35 6.64 2.31 -6.30
C LEU A 35 7.66 3.36 -6.76
N ASP A 36 7.54 3.83 -7.98
CA ASP A 36 8.20 5.01 -8.50
C ASP A 36 7.15 6.04 -8.95
N LEU A 37 7.57 7.28 -9.11
CA LEU A 37 6.67 8.38 -9.43
C LEU A 37 6.09 8.23 -10.84
N ASP A 38 6.87 7.70 -11.79
CA ASP A 38 6.43 7.41 -13.16
C ASP A 38 5.32 6.37 -13.20
N GLY A 39 5.45 5.26 -12.44
CA GLY A 39 4.42 4.23 -12.33
C GLY A 39 3.14 4.74 -11.66
N ILE A 40 3.26 5.64 -10.68
CA ILE A 40 2.10 6.31 -10.07
C ILE A 40 1.43 7.27 -11.07
N LYS A 41 2.22 7.96 -11.89
CA LYS A 41 1.71 8.81 -12.98
C LYS A 41 0.99 7.98 -14.05
N GLU A 42 1.54 6.83 -14.45
CA GLU A 42 0.87 5.91 -15.39
C GLU A 42 -0.46 5.39 -14.82
N LEU A 43 -0.46 4.98 -13.55
CA LEU A 43 -1.68 4.61 -12.82
C LEU A 43 -2.72 5.73 -12.87
N TYR A 44 -2.32 6.97 -12.58
CA TYR A 44 -3.21 8.13 -12.65
C TYR A 44 -3.81 8.31 -14.05
N ILE A 45 -2.98 8.22 -15.10
CA ILE A 45 -3.42 8.39 -16.50
C ILE A 45 -4.44 7.31 -16.88
N GLU A 46 -4.18 6.05 -16.54
CA GLU A 46 -5.09 4.94 -16.85
C GLU A 46 -6.42 5.06 -16.09
N LEU A 47 -6.38 5.40 -14.80
CA LEU A 47 -7.58 5.61 -14.00
C LEU A 47 -8.38 6.83 -14.46
N SER A 48 -7.71 7.92 -14.84
CA SER A 48 -8.35 9.10 -15.42
C SER A 48 -9.02 8.77 -16.74
N SER A 49 -8.37 7.96 -17.60
CA SER A 49 -8.96 7.47 -18.84
C SER A 49 -10.19 6.60 -18.60
N ILE A 50 -10.17 5.72 -17.59
CA ILE A 50 -11.35 4.93 -17.19
C ILE A 50 -12.46 5.87 -16.72
N ASN A 51 -12.18 6.80 -15.80
CA ASN A 51 -13.16 7.74 -15.27
C ASN A 51 -13.81 8.57 -16.39
N ARG A 52 -13.02 9.10 -17.32
CA ARG A 52 -13.51 9.87 -18.47
C ARG A 52 -14.39 9.01 -19.39
N LYS A 53 -13.99 7.77 -19.68
CA LYS A 53 -14.76 6.86 -20.55
C LYS A 53 -16.15 6.56 -19.98
N PHE A 54 -16.24 6.28 -18.69
CA PHE A 54 -17.53 6.01 -18.05
C PHE A 54 -18.33 7.28 -17.83
N GLY A 55 -17.67 8.40 -17.51
CA GLY A 55 -18.29 9.72 -17.42
C GLY A 55 -18.96 10.17 -18.72
N ALA A 56 -18.37 9.86 -19.88
CA ALA A 56 -19.02 10.11 -21.18
C ALA A 56 -20.35 9.36 -21.33
N GLY A 57 -20.45 8.15 -20.79
CA GLY A 57 -21.70 7.38 -20.75
C GLY A 57 -22.75 8.00 -19.81
N GLU A 58 -22.32 8.48 -18.64
CA GLU A 58 -23.19 9.20 -17.70
C GLU A 58 -23.72 10.51 -18.31
N ILE A 59 -22.84 11.30 -18.96
CA ILE A 59 -23.20 12.56 -19.64
C ILE A 59 -24.18 12.32 -20.79
N ALA A 60 -24.03 11.23 -21.54
CA ALA A 60 -24.95 10.88 -22.62
C ALA A 60 -26.37 10.58 -22.13
N GLY A 61 -26.52 10.22 -20.85
CA GLY A 61 -27.81 10.00 -20.20
C GLY A 61 -28.47 11.26 -19.63
N LEU A 62 -27.79 12.41 -19.64
CA LEU A 62 -28.33 13.65 -19.11
C LEU A 62 -29.46 14.21 -19.99
N VAL A 63 -30.50 14.72 -19.35
CA VAL A 63 -31.60 15.40 -20.04
C VAL A 63 -31.17 16.83 -20.34
N ARG A 64 -31.19 17.19 -21.63
CA ARG A 64 -30.89 18.54 -22.09
C ARG A 64 -31.95 19.53 -21.59
N ASP A 65 -31.49 20.69 -21.14
CA ASP A 65 -32.37 21.82 -20.84
C ASP A 65 -33.07 22.29 -22.14
N PRO A 66 -34.41 22.35 -22.18
CA PRO A 66 -35.15 22.78 -23.37
C PRO A 66 -34.80 24.19 -23.85
N GLU A 67 -34.25 25.05 -23.00
CA GLU A 67 -33.85 26.42 -23.35
C GLU A 67 -32.46 26.51 -23.99
N MET A 68 -31.64 25.48 -23.83
CA MET A 68 -30.25 25.46 -24.31
C MET A 68 -30.18 25.07 -25.79
N SER A 69 -29.39 25.76 -26.60
CA SER A 69 -29.15 25.40 -28.00
C SER A 69 -28.26 24.16 -28.16
N ASP A 70 -28.20 23.56 -29.35
CA ASP A 70 -27.40 22.35 -29.61
C ASP A 70 -25.90 22.60 -29.36
N ALA A 71 -25.42 23.78 -29.75
CA ALA A 71 -24.02 24.17 -29.59
C ALA A 71 -23.66 24.38 -28.11
N GLU A 72 -24.53 25.05 -27.35
CA GLU A 72 -24.34 25.25 -25.91
C GLU A 72 -24.39 23.92 -25.16
N TRP A 73 -25.29 23.01 -25.54
CA TRP A 73 -25.38 21.68 -24.93
C TRP A 73 -24.11 20.86 -25.16
N ASN A 74 -23.61 20.83 -26.40
CA ASN A 74 -22.37 20.12 -26.70
C ASN A 74 -21.18 20.70 -25.93
N GLY A 75 -21.08 22.05 -25.84
CA GLY A 75 -20.04 22.71 -25.05
C GLY A 75 -20.15 22.41 -23.55
N TYR A 76 -21.37 22.33 -23.01
CA TYR A 76 -21.61 21.93 -21.62
C TYR A 76 -21.20 20.47 -21.35
N GLN A 77 -21.52 19.55 -22.26
CA GLN A 77 -21.12 18.15 -22.14
C GLN A 77 -19.59 17.99 -22.19
N GLU A 78 -18.91 18.69 -23.09
CA GLU A 78 -17.45 18.68 -23.18
C GLU A 78 -16.82 19.26 -21.90
N TYR A 79 -17.34 20.39 -21.42
CA TYR A 79 -16.92 21.00 -20.15
C TYR A 79 -17.05 20.04 -18.96
N LEU A 80 -18.20 19.38 -18.80
CA LEU A 80 -18.39 18.40 -17.73
C LEU A 80 -17.41 17.23 -17.84
N LEU A 81 -17.16 16.74 -19.05
CA LEU A 81 -16.26 15.63 -19.28
C LEU A 81 -14.81 15.96 -18.90
N GLU A 82 -14.39 17.21 -19.13
CA GLU A 82 -13.03 17.67 -18.80
C GLU A 82 -12.86 18.06 -17.34
N ASP A 83 -13.84 18.75 -16.74
CA ASP A 83 -13.70 19.37 -15.41
C ASP A 83 -14.33 18.54 -14.27
N ALA A 84 -15.43 17.82 -14.54
CA ALA A 84 -16.13 17.03 -13.53
C ALA A 84 -15.67 15.58 -13.45
N PHE A 85 -15.19 15.01 -14.56
CA PHE A 85 -14.67 13.64 -14.65
C PHE A 85 -13.14 13.57 -14.68
N CYS A 86 -12.46 14.54 -14.07
CA CYS A 86 -11.02 14.47 -13.81
C CYS A 86 -10.72 13.85 -12.43
N LEU A 87 -9.46 13.50 -12.19
CA LEU A 87 -8.97 13.03 -10.90
C LEU A 87 -8.19 14.17 -10.24
N ALA A 88 -8.63 14.62 -9.07
CA ALA A 88 -7.94 15.62 -8.28
C ALA A 88 -6.78 14.97 -7.53
N ILE A 89 -5.56 15.49 -7.70
CA ILE A 89 -4.32 15.00 -7.10
C ILE A 89 -3.90 15.92 -5.96
N LEU A 90 -3.46 15.32 -4.84
CA LEU A 90 -2.82 16.00 -3.73
C LEU A 90 -1.56 15.24 -3.31
N ILE A 91 -0.40 15.86 -3.48
CA ILE A 91 0.90 15.32 -3.08
C ILE A 91 1.34 16.06 -1.83
N LYS A 92 1.61 15.33 -0.74
CA LYS A 92 2.03 15.86 0.55
C LYS A 92 3.48 15.52 0.85
N GLY A 93 4.23 16.51 1.32
CA GLY A 93 5.61 16.42 1.75
C GLY A 93 5.81 16.47 3.26
N GLU A 94 7.05 16.72 3.65
CA GLU A 94 7.39 17.19 4.99
C GLU A 94 7.03 18.66 5.20
N ASN A 95 6.94 19.10 6.46
CA ASN A 95 6.71 20.50 6.86
C ASN A 95 5.48 21.14 6.19
N ASP A 96 4.38 20.39 6.09
CA ASP A 96 3.11 20.83 5.50
C ASP A 96 3.21 21.31 4.03
N GLN A 97 4.28 20.96 3.32
CA GLN A 97 4.38 21.20 1.87
C GLN A 97 3.35 20.35 1.12
N GLN A 98 2.58 20.99 0.23
CA GLN A 98 1.54 20.31 -0.53
C GLN A 98 1.50 20.86 -1.95
N VAL A 99 1.30 19.98 -2.93
CA VAL A 99 1.05 20.33 -4.33
C VAL A 99 -0.29 19.72 -4.73
N TYR A 100 -1.14 20.54 -5.35
CA TYR A 100 -2.44 20.14 -5.85
C TYR A 100 -2.48 20.31 -7.37
N GLY A 101 -3.21 19.44 -8.05
CA GLY A 101 -3.62 19.67 -9.44
C GLY A 101 -4.50 18.55 -9.97
N GLU A 102 -4.92 18.67 -11.22
CA GLU A 102 -5.92 17.79 -11.87
C GLU A 102 -5.38 17.20 -13.18
N SER A 103 -4.07 17.33 -13.42
CA SER A 103 -3.38 16.80 -14.59
C SER A 103 -2.17 15.97 -14.16
N SER A 104 -1.72 15.08 -15.05
CA SER A 104 -0.53 14.26 -14.83
C SER A 104 0.77 15.07 -14.78
N GLU A 105 0.75 16.34 -15.20
CA GLU A 105 1.89 17.27 -15.16
C GLU A 105 2.29 17.62 -13.73
N VAL A 106 1.38 17.43 -12.75
CA VAL A 106 1.68 17.61 -11.32
C VAL A 106 2.86 16.74 -10.88
N PHE A 107 3.00 15.54 -11.44
CA PHE A 107 4.09 14.61 -11.16
C PHE A 107 5.44 15.05 -11.76
N GLU A 108 5.46 16.06 -12.63
CA GLU A 108 6.67 16.63 -13.24
C GLU A 108 7.03 18.00 -12.66
N SER A 109 6.22 18.52 -11.72
CA SER A 109 6.40 19.86 -11.18
C SER A 109 7.71 19.99 -10.39
N GLU A 110 8.47 21.06 -10.66
CA GLU A 110 9.65 21.41 -9.87
C GLU A 110 9.30 21.74 -8.41
N ALA A 111 8.04 22.06 -8.13
CA ALA A 111 7.52 22.35 -6.80
C ALA A 111 7.18 21.09 -5.99
N LEU A 112 7.43 19.89 -6.51
CA LEU A 112 7.17 18.65 -5.80
C LEU A 112 7.91 18.60 -4.46
N PRO A 113 7.23 18.23 -3.36
CA PRO A 113 7.90 18.10 -2.09
C PRO A 113 8.92 16.95 -2.12
N ASN A 114 10.04 17.13 -1.44
CA ASN A 114 11.05 16.09 -1.30
C ASN A 114 11.54 16.04 0.15
N PRO A 115 11.23 14.98 0.92
CA PRO A 115 10.58 13.74 0.49
C PRO A 115 9.06 13.85 0.35
N ILE A 116 8.48 13.03 -0.53
CA ILE A 116 7.04 12.82 -0.63
C ILE A 116 6.60 11.86 0.48
N LYS A 117 5.67 12.29 1.32
CA LYS A 117 5.08 11.49 2.40
C LYS A 117 3.83 10.75 1.97
N ALA A 118 2.97 11.39 1.19
CA ALA A 118 1.74 10.78 0.72
C ALA A 118 1.33 11.34 -0.63
N ILE A 119 0.67 10.49 -1.42
CA ILE A 119 0.02 10.87 -2.67
C ILE A 119 -1.43 10.44 -2.57
N TYR A 120 -2.34 11.35 -2.88
CA TYR A 120 -3.76 11.10 -2.87
C TYR A 120 -4.38 11.54 -4.20
N PHE A 121 -5.28 10.74 -4.76
CA PHE A 121 -6.14 11.22 -5.83
C PHE A 121 -7.55 10.61 -5.78
N ASP A 122 -8.55 11.42 -6.16
CA ASP A 122 -9.96 11.05 -6.15
C ASP A 122 -10.73 11.70 -7.31
N ASN A 123 -11.88 11.16 -7.69
CA ASN A 123 -12.80 11.81 -8.65
C ASN A 123 -13.95 12.59 -7.98
N VAL A 124 -14.07 12.51 -6.65
CA VAL A 124 -15.21 13.09 -5.90
C VAL A 124 -15.09 14.60 -5.78
N LYS A 125 -13.89 15.12 -5.54
CA LYS A 125 -13.66 16.55 -5.37
C LYS A 125 -13.95 17.32 -6.64
N ALA A 126 -13.44 16.84 -7.77
CA ALA A 126 -13.68 17.42 -9.08
C ALA A 126 -15.19 17.46 -9.38
N TRP A 127 -15.87 16.32 -9.24
CA TRP A 127 -17.32 16.19 -9.44
C TRP A 127 -18.14 17.16 -8.59
N ARG A 128 -17.86 17.24 -7.29
CA ARG A 128 -18.61 18.08 -6.34
C ARG A 128 -18.50 19.58 -6.63
N ARG A 129 -17.51 20.03 -7.40
CA ARG A 129 -17.45 21.43 -7.89
C ARG A 129 -18.58 21.75 -8.86
N HIS A 130 -19.05 20.76 -9.63
CA HIS A 130 -20.08 20.94 -10.65
C HIS A 130 -21.46 20.41 -10.21
N ALA A 131 -21.48 19.40 -9.33
CA ALA A 131 -22.69 18.81 -8.78
C ALA A 131 -22.68 18.86 -7.24
N PRO A 132 -23.02 20.02 -6.62
CA PRO A 132 -22.93 20.17 -5.18
C PRO A 132 -23.89 19.20 -4.46
N ASN A 133 -23.39 18.56 -3.39
CA ASN A 133 -24.11 17.60 -2.53
C ASN A 133 -24.51 16.27 -3.20
N VAL A 134 -24.00 15.98 -4.38
CA VAL A 134 -24.20 14.69 -5.05
C VAL A 134 -22.83 14.08 -5.33
N ASP A 135 -22.66 12.81 -4.97
CA ASP A 135 -21.46 12.06 -5.30
C ASP A 135 -21.61 11.39 -6.68
N PRO A 136 -20.50 11.18 -7.40
CA PRO A 136 -20.57 10.44 -8.66
C PRO A 136 -20.98 8.98 -8.37
N GLN A 137 -21.66 8.36 -9.33
CA GLN A 137 -22.09 6.95 -9.20
C GLN A 137 -20.88 6.03 -9.01
N ASN A 138 -19.86 6.27 -9.83
CA ASN A 138 -18.58 5.59 -9.78
C ASN A 138 -17.56 6.46 -9.05
N ARG A 139 -16.97 5.92 -7.99
CA ARG A 139 -16.00 6.58 -7.11
C ARG A 139 -14.72 5.78 -7.07
N ILE A 140 -13.63 6.52 -7.08
CA ILE A 140 -12.29 6.01 -6.91
C ILE A 140 -11.55 6.96 -5.98
N GLU A 141 -10.92 6.39 -4.96
CA GLU A 141 -10.02 7.09 -4.06
C GLU A 141 -8.75 6.28 -3.93
N VAL A 142 -7.60 6.89 -4.22
CA VAL A 142 -6.30 6.28 -4.04
C VAL A 142 -5.54 7.08 -3.01
N TYR A 143 -5.12 6.42 -1.94
CA TYR A 143 -4.24 6.99 -0.93
C TYR A 143 -2.98 6.14 -0.83
N LEU A 144 -1.82 6.74 -1.09
CA LEU A 144 -0.51 6.10 -0.99
C LEU A 144 0.29 6.78 0.12
N ASP A 145 0.63 6.03 1.15
CA ASP A 145 1.38 6.47 2.33
C ASP A 145 2.80 5.89 2.28
N PHE A 146 3.76 6.79 2.17
CA PHE A 146 5.22 6.53 2.18
C PHE A 146 5.86 6.96 3.50
N GLY A 147 5.04 7.23 4.52
CA GLY A 147 5.49 7.50 5.87
C GLY A 147 6.34 6.37 6.43
N LYS A 148 7.29 6.74 7.30
CA LYS A 148 8.14 5.79 8.00
C LYS A 148 7.76 5.72 9.46
N PRO A 149 7.85 4.54 10.09
CA PRO A 149 7.77 4.48 11.53
C PRO A 149 8.94 5.27 12.15
N PRO A 150 8.79 5.80 13.37
CA PRO A 150 9.89 6.40 14.10
C PRO A 150 11.04 5.38 14.31
N LEU A 151 12.28 5.85 14.28
CA LEU A 151 13.48 5.02 14.42
C LEU A 151 13.46 4.19 15.71
N LEU A 152 13.04 4.81 16.80
CA LEU A 152 12.96 4.24 18.14
C LEU A 152 11.70 4.77 18.81
N ASP A 153 10.68 3.93 18.89
CA ASP A 153 9.49 4.20 19.68
C ASP A 153 9.36 3.12 20.77
N PRO A 154 9.66 3.45 22.04
CA PRO A 154 9.58 2.49 23.13
C PRO A 154 8.13 2.04 23.38
N THR A 155 7.14 2.84 22.99
CA THR A 155 5.71 2.60 23.21
C THR A 155 5.07 1.71 22.13
N SER A 156 5.73 1.56 20.98
CA SER A 156 5.21 0.73 19.88
C SER A 156 5.10 -0.75 20.26
N VAL A 157 3.96 -1.36 19.92
CA VAL A 157 3.75 -2.80 20.00
C VAL A 157 4.37 -3.45 18.77
N LEU A 158 5.56 -4.04 18.90
CA LEU A 158 6.31 -4.56 17.74
C LEU A 158 5.68 -5.78 17.08
N SER A 159 4.85 -6.53 17.80
CA SER A 159 4.09 -7.69 17.31
C SER A 159 2.95 -7.29 16.36
N GLU A 160 2.49 -6.04 16.46
CA GLU A 160 1.48 -5.51 15.55
C GLU A 160 2.07 -5.19 14.17
N PRO A 161 1.24 -5.33 13.11
CA PRO A 161 1.66 -4.92 11.79
C PRO A 161 1.97 -3.43 11.78
N THR A 162 3.05 -3.03 11.11
CA THR A 162 3.40 -1.60 11.04
C THR A 162 2.23 -0.83 10.40
N PRO A 163 1.78 0.27 11.00
CA PRO A 163 0.72 1.08 10.43
C PRO A 163 1.09 1.57 9.03
N ASN A 164 0.15 1.44 8.10
CA ASN A 164 0.26 2.01 6.77
C ASN A 164 -1.16 2.27 6.28
N ALA A 165 -1.44 3.53 5.96
CA ALA A 165 -2.79 3.94 5.57
C ALA A 165 -3.05 3.74 4.08
N SER A 166 -2.09 3.25 3.28
CA SER A 166 -2.25 3.17 1.83
C SER A 166 -3.34 2.19 1.43
N ASN A 167 -4.29 2.68 0.64
CA ASN A 167 -5.40 1.89 0.14
C ASN A 167 -5.93 2.49 -1.17
N VAL A 168 -6.60 1.65 -1.95
CA VAL A 168 -7.45 2.08 -3.05
C VAL A 168 -8.88 1.70 -2.71
N SER A 169 -9.76 2.68 -2.57
CA SER A 169 -11.19 2.46 -2.40
C SER A 169 -11.89 2.66 -3.72
N VAL A 170 -12.67 1.66 -4.13
CA VAL A 170 -13.48 1.70 -5.35
C VAL A 170 -14.92 1.43 -4.96
N ARG A 171 -15.82 2.33 -5.36
CA ARG A 171 -17.26 2.12 -5.24
C ARG A 171 -17.94 2.41 -6.56
N ALA A 172 -18.66 1.46 -7.13
CA ALA A 172 -19.19 1.59 -8.48
C ALA A 172 -20.54 0.89 -8.64
N ASP A 173 -21.44 1.51 -9.38
CA ASP A 173 -22.71 0.88 -9.77
C ASP A 173 -22.52 0.01 -11.02
N ASP A 174 -21.49 0.29 -11.83
CA ASP A 174 -21.13 -0.47 -13.02
C ASP A 174 -20.00 -1.49 -12.73
N MET A 175 -20.29 -2.78 -12.97
CA MET A 175 -19.32 -3.87 -12.77
C MET A 175 -18.10 -3.75 -13.71
N THR A 176 -18.27 -3.23 -14.93
CA THR A 176 -17.17 -3.06 -15.89
C THR A 176 -16.20 -2.00 -15.41
N TYR A 177 -16.70 -0.88 -14.87
CA TYR A 177 -15.88 0.15 -14.21
C TYR A 177 -15.10 -0.46 -13.05
N PHE A 178 -15.81 -1.14 -12.14
CA PHE A 178 -15.21 -1.77 -10.97
C PHE A 178 -14.06 -2.71 -11.35
N ARG A 179 -14.29 -3.61 -12.32
CA ARG A 179 -13.27 -4.56 -12.81
C ARG A 179 -12.11 -3.88 -13.53
N ALA A 180 -12.37 -2.81 -14.27
CA ALA A 180 -11.32 -2.05 -14.95
C ALA A 180 -10.38 -1.39 -13.93
N VAL A 181 -10.93 -0.76 -12.89
CA VAL A 181 -10.14 -0.14 -11.82
C VAL A 181 -9.33 -1.20 -11.04
N GLN A 182 -9.97 -2.30 -10.62
CA GLN A 182 -9.28 -3.40 -9.94
C GLN A 182 -8.07 -3.89 -10.74
N LYS A 183 -8.27 -4.14 -12.04
CA LYS A 183 -7.20 -4.62 -12.92
C LYS A 183 -6.03 -3.65 -12.99
N VAL A 184 -6.30 -2.36 -13.20
CA VAL A 184 -5.23 -1.34 -13.28
C VAL A 184 -4.48 -1.24 -11.94
N VAL A 185 -5.19 -1.30 -10.81
CA VAL A 185 -4.58 -1.30 -9.47
C VAL A 185 -3.69 -2.53 -9.26
N ASP A 186 -4.16 -3.71 -9.62
CA ASP A 186 -3.39 -4.95 -9.51
C ASP A 186 -2.11 -4.89 -10.36
N ASP A 187 -2.26 -4.47 -11.62
CA ASP A 187 -1.17 -4.42 -12.61
C ASP A 187 -0.12 -3.36 -12.24
N LYS A 188 -0.53 -2.18 -11.76
CA LYS A 188 0.38 -1.04 -11.50
C LYS A 188 0.88 -0.93 -10.07
N LEU A 189 0.12 -1.37 -9.06
CA LEU A 189 0.53 -1.24 -7.66
C LEU A 189 0.97 -2.58 -7.07
N LEU A 190 0.17 -3.64 -7.23
CA LEU A 190 0.40 -4.90 -6.51
C LEU A 190 1.47 -5.79 -7.15
N SER A 191 1.80 -5.57 -8.43
CA SER A 191 2.89 -6.25 -9.13
C SER A 191 4.28 -5.97 -8.53
N HIS A 192 4.43 -4.86 -7.78
CA HIS A 192 5.69 -4.42 -7.20
C HIS A 192 5.85 -4.73 -5.70
N ARG A 193 5.26 -5.84 -5.23
CA ARG A 193 5.43 -6.30 -3.84
C ARG A 193 6.86 -6.70 -3.53
N THR A 194 7.32 -6.31 -2.36
CA THR A 194 8.68 -6.55 -1.86
C THR A 194 8.69 -7.65 -0.80
N TRP A 195 9.78 -8.43 -0.79
CA TRP A 195 9.96 -9.53 0.16
C TRP A 195 10.03 -9.06 1.62
N TYR A 196 10.58 -7.86 1.86
CA TYR A 196 10.72 -7.31 3.21
C TYR A 196 9.39 -6.85 3.80
N SER A 197 8.29 -6.85 3.03
CA SER A 197 6.94 -6.66 3.58
C SER A 197 6.62 -7.62 4.74
N ALA A 198 7.24 -8.80 4.75
CA ALA A 198 7.12 -9.79 5.80
C ALA A 198 7.51 -9.25 7.20
N ILE A 199 8.49 -8.36 7.32
CA ILE A 199 8.90 -7.82 8.64
C ILE A 199 7.84 -6.91 9.26
N HIS A 200 6.90 -6.43 8.46
CA HIS A 200 5.77 -5.59 8.88
C HIS A 200 4.48 -6.37 9.06
N GLY A 201 4.51 -7.68 8.85
CA GLY A 201 3.37 -8.55 9.11
C GLY A 201 3.07 -8.66 10.60
N SER A 202 1.83 -9.03 10.92
CA SER A 202 1.45 -9.43 12.27
C SER A 202 2.32 -10.60 12.73
N PHE A 203 2.72 -10.58 14.00
CA PHE A 203 3.57 -11.62 14.63
C PHE A 203 4.98 -11.80 14.06
N ALA A 204 5.41 -10.99 13.06
CA ALA A 204 6.75 -11.11 12.48
C ALA A 204 7.85 -10.94 13.54
N TYR A 205 7.65 -10.01 14.48
CA TYR A 205 8.53 -9.79 15.62
C TYR A 205 8.62 -11.02 16.54
N ASP A 206 7.48 -11.59 16.93
CA ASP A 206 7.41 -12.73 17.86
C ASP A 206 8.06 -13.98 17.26
N VAL A 207 7.80 -14.24 15.98
CA VAL A 207 8.44 -15.35 15.25
C VAL A 207 9.96 -15.21 15.32
N GLY A 208 10.50 -14.01 15.09
CA GLY A 208 11.94 -13.82 15.19
C GLY A 208 12.48 -13.81 16.63
N ILE A 209 11.68 -13.45 17.65
CA ILE A 209 12.06 -13.70 19.05
C ILE A 209 12.30 -15.19 19.26
N TRP A 210 11.32 -16.02 18.90
CA TRP A 210 11.35 -17.46 19.17
C TRP A 210 12.42 -18.18 18.37
N LEU A 211 12.60 -17.82 17.11
CA LEU A 211 13.51 -18.53 16.20
C LEU A 211 14.94 -17.97 16.21
N VAL A 212 15.14 -16.71 16.61
CA VAL A 212 16.45 -16.04 16.53
C VAL A 212 16.90 -15.53 17.89
N ALA A 213 16.14 -14.62 18.51
CA ALA A 213 16.61 -13.89 19.69
C ALA A 213 16.81 -14.78 20.92
N LEU A 214 15.85 -15.66 21.23
CA LEU A 214 15.92 -16.54 22.39
C LEU A 214 17.03 -17.60 22.24
N PRO A 215 17.13 -18.35 21.13
CA PRO A 215 18.25 -19.28 20.93
C PRO A 215 19.61 -18.58 21.00
N ALA A 216 19.77 -17.44 20.33
CA ALA A 216 21.01 -16.68 20.37
C ALA A 216 21.33 -16.20 21.80
N GLY A 217 20.32 -15.71 22.53
CA GLY A 217 20.46 -15.26 23.91
C GLY A 217 20.89 -16.39 24.83
N LEU A 218 20.32 -17.59 24.69
CA LEU A 218 20.70 -18.76 25.49
C LEU A 218 22.16 -19.16 25.24
N VAL A 219 22.59 -19.17 23.98
CA VAL A 219 23.98 -19.47 23.61
C VAL A 219 24.94 -18.43 24.19
N ILE A 220 24.66 -17.14 23.98
CA ILE A 220 25.48 -16.02 24.47
C ILE A 220 25.55 -16.06 26.01
N ALA A 221 24.39 -16.17 26.68
CA ALA A 221 24.31 -16.19 28.13
C ALA A 221 25.10 -17.37 28.71
N THR A 222 24.96 -18.57 28.14
CA THR A 222 25.68 -19.76 28.61
C THR A 222 27.18 -19.63 28.39
N PHE A 223 27.61 -19.26 27.18
CA PHE A 223 29.02 -19.14 26.83
C PHE A 223 29.75 -18.12 27.72
N TYR A 224 29.20 -16.90 27.84
CA TYR A 224 29.83 -15.86 28.63
C TYR A 224 29.69 -16.09 30.14
N MET A 225 28.63 -16.75 30.61
CA MET A 225 28.53 -17.14 32.02
C MET A 225 29.65 -18.11 32.39
N GLU A 226 29.93 -19.12 31.57
CA GLU A 226 31.03 -20.05 31.85
C GLU A 226 32.41 -19.38 31.72
N SER A 227 32.58 -18.51 30.74
CA SER A 227 33.86 -17.83 30.52
C SER A 227 34.18 -16.78 31.60
N LEU A 228 33.19 -16.00 32.05
CA LEU A 228 33.40 -14.87 32.96
C LEU A 228 33.18 -15.23 34.42
N LEU A 229 32.31 -16.20 34.71
CA LEU A 229 31.87 -16.57 36.05
C LEU A 229 31.96 -18.09 36.29
N PRO A 230 33.12 -18.74 36.06
CA PRO A 230 33.21 -20.20 36.15
C PRO A 230 32.82 -20.74 37.53
N VAL A 231 32.35 -21.99 37.57
CA VAL A 231 31.99 -22.69 38.81
C VAL A 231 33.20 -22.79 39.75
N GLY A 232 33.01 -22.51 41.03
CA GLY A 232 34.07 -22.44 42.03
C GLY A 232 34.80 -21.09 42.10
N SER A 233 34.44 -20.11 41.25
CA SER A 233 34.99 -18.76 41.33
C SER A 233 34.34 -17.95 42.46
N ARG A 234 35.02 -16.87 42.90
CA ARG A 234 34.47 -15.93 43.91
C ARG A 234 33.18 -15.24 43.46
N LEU A 235 32.91 -15.21 42.16
CA LEU A 235 31.75 -14.54 41.57
C LEU A 235 30.62 -15.52 41.19
N GLU A 236 30.74 -16.79 41.57
CA GLU A 236 29.76 -17.84 41.22
C GLU A 236 28.33 -17.48 41.63
N VAL A 237 28.15 -16.78 42.76
CA VAL A 237 26.85 -16.32 43.25
C VAL A 237 26.10 -15.43 42.26
N TYR A 238 26.80 -14.76 41.34
CA TYR A 238 26.22 -13.86 40.34
C TYR A 238 25.85 -14.53 39.02
N ARG A 239 26.11 -15.83 38.84
CA ARG A 239 25.88 -16.55 37.58
C ARG A 239 24.44 -16.44 37.09
N TRP A 240 23.46 -16.68 37.96
CA TRP A 240 22.05 -16.60 37.61
C TRP A 240 21.60 -15.18 37.28
N ALA A 241 22.08 -14.18 38.03
CA ALA A 241 21.82 -12.79 37.73
C ALA A 241 22.37 -12.44 36.33
N PHE A 242 23.64 -12.78 36.06
CA PHE A 242 24.26 -12.58 34.75
C PHE A 242 23.45 -13.24 33.63
N PHE A 243 23.05 -14.50 33.81
CA PHE A 243 22.26 -15.24 32.81
C PHE A 243 20.94 -14.54 32.47
N ILE A 244 20.18 -14.12 33.49
CA ILE A 244 18.91 -13.41 33.32
C ILE A 244 19.13 -12.06 32.62
N TYR A 245 20.13 -11.28 33.05
CA TYR A 245 20.43 -9.99 32.43
C TYR A 245 20.93 -10.14 30.98
N ALA A 246 21.77 -11.13 30.70
CA ALA A 246 22.26 -11.41 29.34
C ALA A 246 21.10 -11.78 28.39
N LEU A 247 20.16 -12.62 28.85
CA LEU A 247 18.93 -12.92 28.11
C LEU A 247 18.08 -11.68 27.89
N GLY A 248 17.82 -10.90 28.95
CA GLY A 248 17.05 -9.66 28.87
C GLY A 248 17.66 -8.64 27.90
N LEU A 249 18.99 -8.45 27.95
CA LEU A 249 19.72 -7.59 27.03
C LEU A 249 19.65 -8.10 25.59
N THR A 250 19.68 -9.41 25.37
CA THR A 250 19.54 -9.97 24.02
C THR A 250 18.16 -9.71 23.43
N VAL A 251 17.09 -9.93 24.21
CA VAL A 251 15.72 -9.64 23.78
C VAL A 251 15.53 -8.14 23.54
N LEU A 252 16.08 -7.28 24.40
CA LEU A 252 16.04 -5.84 24.24
C LEU A 252 16.84 -5.39 23.00
N GLY A 253 18.01 -5.97 22.77
CA GLY A 253 18.82 -5.76 21.57
C GLY A 253 18.06 -6.15 20.30
N TYR A 254 17.40 -7.31 20.32
CA TYR A 254 16.54 -7.75 19.22
C TYR A 254 15.40 -6.76 18.95
N ARG A 255 14.73 -6.26 20.00
CA ARG A 255 13.74 -5.18 19.90
C ARG A 255 14.29 -3.95 19.17
N PHE A 256 15.48 -3.49 19.52
CA PHE A 256 16.13 -2.37 18.84
C PHE A 256 16.45 -2.68 17.37
N VAL A 257 16.97 -3.87 17.08
CA VAL A 257 17.28 -4.30 15.71
C VAL A 257 16.02 -4.39 14.86
N THR A 258 14.91 -4.95 15.36
CA THR A 258 13.65 -5.02 14.61
C THR A 258 13.05 -3.63 14.38
N GLY A 259 13.05 -2.76 15.39
CA GLY A 259 12.60 -1.38 15.23
C GLY A 259 13.43 -0.64 14.16
N TYR A 260 14.75 -0.79 14.22
CA TYR A 260 15.66 -0.25 13.23
C TYR A 260 15.42 -0.83 11.83
N ALA A 261 15.17 -2.14 11.72
CA ALA A 261 14.85 -2.78 10.45
C ALA A 261 13.53 -2.25 9.86
N LYS A 262 12.47 -2.11 10.65
CA LYS A 262 11.18 -1.53 10.21
C LYS A 262 11.31 -0.06 9.80
N TRP A 263 12.24 0.69 10.37
CA TRP A 263 12.55 2.05 9.92
C TRP A 263 13.36 2.05 8.62
N ALA A 264 14.39 1.19 8.55
CA ALA A 264 15.28 1.11 7.40
C ALA A 264 14.52 0.66 6.16
N PHE A 265 13.62 -0.32 6.31
CA PHE A 265 12.73 -0.82 5.27
C PHE A 265 11.30 -0.41 5.66
N PRO A 266 10.75 0.72 5.18
CA PRO A 266 9.37 1.09 5.47
C PRO A 266 8.40 0.25 4.64
N VAL A 267 7.13 0.23 5.06
CA VAL A 267 6.08 -0.62 4.45
C VAL A 267 5.96 -0.40 2.96
N ASN A 268 5.82 0.86 2.53
CA ASN A 268 5.87 1.24 1.13
C ASN A 268 7.06 2.15 0.89
N VAL A 269 7.72 1.99 -0.26
CA VAL A 269 8.89 2.77 -0.64
C VAL A 269 8.58 3.47 -1.96
N LEU A 270 8.70 4.79 -1.97
CA LEU A 270 8.80 5.55 -3.21
C LEU A 270 10.28 5.63 -3.61
N ALA A 271 10.63 5.15 -4.81
CA ALA A 271 12.00 5.08 -5.30
C ALA A 271 12.65 6.47 -5.44
N ASP A 272 11.84 7.47 -5.78
CA ASP A 272 12.23 8.86 -6.01
C ASP A 272 12.61 9.61 -4.74
N ASN A 273 12.12 9.15 -3.58
CA ASN A 273 12.57 9.66 -2.29
C ASN A 273 14.04 9.27 -2.10
N LYS A 274 14.96 10.23 -2.26
CA LYS A 274 16.41 10.09 -2.00
C LYS A 274 16.70 9.97 -0.51
N ASP A 275 16.20 8.89 0.06
CA ASP A 275 16.13 8.69 1.49
C ASP A 275 17.48 8.22 2.06
N ARG A 276 17.83 8.74 3.23
CA ARG A 276 18.98 8.28 4.02
C ARG A 276 18.87 6.80 4.36
N SER A 277 17.67 6.24 4.49
CA SER A 277 17.47 4.82 4.80
C SER A 277 18.17 3.90 3.80
N VAL A 278 18.29 4.26 2.51
CA VAL A 278 18.98 3.45 1.50
C VAL A 278 20.43 3.18 1.88
N ARG A 279 21.15 4.20 2.38
CA ARG A 279 22.55 4.03 2.83
C ARG A 279 22.63 3.06 4.01
N HIS A 280 21.66 3.14 4.93
CA HIS A 280 21.58 2.23 6.07
C HIS A 280 21.22 0.80 5.65
N ARG A 281 20.35 0.60 4.65
CA ARG A 281 20.06 -0.73 4.09
C ARG A 281 21.31 -1.39 3.52
N VAL A 282 22.13 -0.63 2.80
CA VAL A 282 23.41 -1.14 2.24
C VAL A 282 24.37 -1.51 3.37
N ALA A 283 24.52 -0.65 4.38
CA ALA A 283 25.38 -0.93 5.53
C ALA A 283 24.91 -2.18 6.31
N LEU A 284 23.61 -2.29 6.58
CA LEU A 284 23.01 -3.47 7.21
C LEU A 284 23.22 -4.73 6.38
N GLY A 285 23.00 -4.65 5.06
CA GLY A 285 23.23 -5.77 4.14
C GLY A 285 24.67 -6.26 4.23
N GLY A 286 25.64 -5.34 4.28
CA GLY A 286 27.06 -5.68 4.49
C GLY A 286 27.33 -6.36 5.84
N ILE A 287 26.74 -5.85 6.93
CA ILE A 287 26.87 -6.45 8.27
C ILE A 287 26.27 -7.87 8.29
N PHE A 288 25.05 -8.04 7.78
CA PHE A 288 24.40 -9.35 7.76
C PHE A 288 25.12 -10.34 6.84
N ALA A 289 25.64 -9.90 5.69
CA ALA A 289 26.46 -10.76 4.83
C ALA A 289 27.74 -11.22 5.53
N ALA A 290 28.42 -10.32 6.25
CA ALA A 290 29.63 -10.66 7.01
C ALA A 290 29.32 -11.65 8.16
N LEU A 291 28.25 -11.42 8.91
CA LEU A 291 27.80 -12.34 9.98
C LEU A 291 27.36 -13.69 9.41
N GLY A 292 26.61 -13.70 8.32
CA GLY A 292 26.17 -14.91 7.63
C GLY A 292 27.34 -15.74 7.12
N TYR A 293 28.36 -15.09 6.54
CA TYR A 293 29.60 -15.74 6.14
C TYR A 293 30.32 -16.38 7.34
N LYS A 294 30.44 -15.68 8.47
CA LYS A 294 31.06 -16.23 9.68
C LYS A 294 30.28 -17.39 10.28
N ALA A 295 28.96 -17.33 10.29
CA ALA A 295 28.12 -18.43 10.75
C ALA A 295 28.26 -19.65 9.83
N PHE A 296 28.26 -19.45 8.51
CA PHE A 296 28.45 -20.52 7.55
C PHE A 296 29.83 -21.17 7.68
N ASP A 297 30.89 -20.38 7.80
CA ASP A 297 32.27 -20.83 8.01
C ASP A 297 32.38 -21.67 9.29
N ALA A 298 31.78 -21.21 10.39
CA ALA A 298 31.74 -21.96 11.65
C ALA A 298 31.01 -23.31 11.51
N VAL A 299 29.83 -23.34 10.88
CA VAL A 299 29.08 -24.59 10.64
C VAL A 299 29.86 -25.52 9.73
N TYR A 300 30.45 -25.00 8.65
CA TYR A 300 31.26 -25.76 7.71
C TYR A 300 32.46 -26.40 8.41
N SER A 301 33.13 -25.68 9.30
CA SER A 301 34.27 -26.18 10.07
C SER A 301 33.92 -27.30 11.06
N LEU A 302 32.64 -27.44 11.43
CA LEU A 302 32.15 -28.49 12.33
C LEU A 302 31.72 -29.76 11.59
N LEU A 303 31.57 -29.69 10.27
CA LEU A 303 31.18 -30.85 9.47
C LEU A 303 32.41 -31.74 9.18
N PRO A 304 32.28 -33.07 9.24
CA PRO A 304 33.41 -34.00 9.36
C PRO A 304 34.08 -34.38 8.02
N PHE A 305 34.10 -33.50 7.02
CA PHE A 305 34.63 -33.77 5.69
C PHE A 305 36.01 -33.16 5.42
#